data_AF-A0A2A2S815-F1
#
_entry.id   AF-A0A2A2S815-F1
#
_cell.length_a   1.000
_cell.length_b   1.000
_cell.length_c   1.000
_cell.angle_alpha   90.00
_cell.angle_beta   90.00
_cell.angle_gamma   90.00
#
_symmetry.space_group_name_H-M   'P 1'
#
loop_
_entity.id
_entity.type
_entity.pdbx_description
1 polymer ?
#
loop_
_entity_poly.entity_id
_entity_poly.type
_entity_poly.pdbx_seq_one_letter_code
_entity_poly.pdbx_strand_id
1 'polypeptide(L)'
;MNKKRNRAAAIKGVALMGLTIGAAFVAKPALAQSTNDQQMRERLSKLVASKDSADKQVLYKELHQLAASNKEQDMMMASNFYYQLGRTKVSDSLYQAQLTKFPQGITARREAQQPVFKETTAAGMEKAYLKWKAAFPPEKFRTGAVDDDLIYDYAISAIANLYAKEKNTPKAIAYINSLMVDFWKGNAYFGLSEAFYKNGDLPHAETYARLAMENAESYMDGKKGTSNAAKFAASGYPGLASRYGNILFEEKKYAEALKYAERAYQNAKTVNPDISYRYAQILMALNRPAEAYPKLEEVVKTGKATPEMMKEFKELYIKTHGSDAGYEKYAAELRKSYVNNLQARLNNEMLKEQAPGFTLTDLDGKKVSLSDYKGKVIVLDFWATWCGPCKASFPAMQMAQNKYAKDPNVQFLFIHTWERSGDATAEARDYVTQHKYNFEVLMDLRDKDSKKNNVVSSYNVNGIPAKFIIDPNGNIRFKLTGFDGSNEAAVDELSMMIEMAKKGA
;
A
#
# COMPACT_ATOMS: atom_id res chain seq x y z
N MET A 1 -34.54 -21.72 37.90
CA MET A 1 -35.32 -20.94 36.91
C MET A 1 -34.35 -19.96 36.23
N ASN A 2 -33.66 -20.34 35.15
CA ASN A 2 -34.05 -20.40 33.74
C ASN A 2 -33.88 -19.05 32.98
N LYS A 3 -32.87 -19.01 32.08
CA LYS A 3 -32.67 -18.18 30.87
C LYS A 3 -32.68 -16.63 31.03
N LYS A 4 -31.68 -15.86 30.59
CA LYS A 4 -31.02 -15.85 29.26
C LYS A 4 -29.57 -15.33 29.34
N ARG A 5 -28.63 -16.14 28.84
CA ARG A 5 -27.37 -15.70 28.19
C ARG A 5 -27.61 -15.71 26.68
N ASN A 6 -27.12 -14.68 25.95
CA ASN A 6 -26.32 -14.77 24.71
C ASN A 6 -26.52 -13.61 23.70
N ARG A 7 -25.36 -13.20 23.14
CA ARG A 7 -25.05 -12.49 21.87
C ARG A 7 -25.31 -10.96 21.89
N ALA A 8 -24.38 -10.09 21.51
CA ALA A 8 -23.33 -10.22 20.51
C ALA A 8 -21.99 -9.57 20.92
N ALA A 9 -20.92 -10.35 20.77
CA ALA A 9 -19.55 -9.89 20.66
C ALA A 9 -19.06 -10.23 19.23
N ALA A 10 -18.07 -9.46 18.77
CA ALA A 10 -17.20 -9.70 17.62
C ALA A 10 -17.77 -9.44 16.20
N ILE A 11 -17.51 -8.23 15.70
CA ILE A 11 -16.94 -8.02 14.36
C ILE A 11 -15.83 -6.98 14.53
N LYS A 12 -14.61 -7.45 14.78
CA LYS A 12 -13.36 -6.68 14.68
C LYS A 12 -12.45 -7.49 13.78
N GLY A 13 -12.13 -6.97 12.60
CA GLY A 13 -11.20 -7.63 11.68
C GLY A 13 -11.62 -7.53 10.22
N VAL A 14 -11.69 -6.32 9.68
CA VAL A 14 -11.48 -6.09 8.25
C VAL A 14 -10.48 -4.95 8.17
N ALA A 15 -9.26 -5.28 7.73
CA ALA A 15 -8.16 -4.34 7.60
C ALA A 15 -8.55 -3.23 6.62
N LEU A 16 -8.49 -1.99 7.09
CA LEU A 16 -8.62 -0.78 6.29
C LEU A 16 -7.52 -0.76 5.21
N MET A 17 -7.84 -1.13 3.96
CA MET A 17 -7.18 -0.51 2.81
C MET A 17 -7.81 0.88 2.61
N GLY A 18 -7.46 1.80 3.52
CA GLY A 18 -7.68 3.22 3.30
C GLY A 18 -6.67 3.71 2.28
N LEU A 19 -7.09 3.92 1.05
CA LEU A 19 -6.46 4.86 0.13
C LEU A 19 -6.67 6.28 0.70
N THR A 20 -5.95 6.60 1.77
CA THR A 20 -5.81 7.97 2.28
C THR A 20 -4.63 8.59 1.57
N ILE A 21 -4.95 9.64 0.82
CA ILE A 21 -4.08 10.54 0.07
C ILE A 21 -2.80 10.82 0.87
N GLY A 22 -1.73 10.18 0.45
CA GLY A 22 -0.48 10.14 1.21
C GLY A 22 0.59 9.30 0.54
N ALA A 23 0.58 9.27 -0.79
CA ALA A 23 1.68 8.83 -1.64
C ALA A 23 1.75 9.80 -2.83
N ALA A 24 1.78 11.10 -2.56
CA ALA A 24 2.21 12.08 -3.55
C ALA A 24 3.70 12.35 -3.33
N PHE A 25 4.52 11.31 -3.46
CA PHE A 25 5.92 11.30 -3.90
C PHE A 25 6.35 9.84 -3.80
N VAL A 26 6.77 9.25 -4.93
CA VAL A 26 6.99 7.81 -5.16
C VAL A 26 5.74 6.95 -5.42
N ALA A 27 4.75 7.47 -6.13
CA ALA A 27 3.99 6.66 -7.09
C ALA A 27 4.47 7.07 -8.47
N LYS A 28 5.03 6.16 -9.28
CA LYS A 28 5.30 6.45 -10.71
C LYS A 28 3.98 6.88 -11.34
N PRO A 29 3.79 8.16 -11.73
CA PRO A 29 2.59 8.52 -12.46
C PRO A 29 2.78 7.92 -13.84
N ALA A 30 2.13 6.79 -14.08
CA ALA A 30 2.08 6.20 -15.41
C ALA A 30 0.93 6.86 -16.16
N LEU A 31 1.25 8.03 -16.71
CA LEU A 31 0.32 8.99 -17.31
C LEU A 31 -0.31 8.44 -18.59
N ALA A 32 -1.60 8.71 -18.80
CA ALA A 32 -2.17 8.70 -20.15
C ALA A 32 -1.49 9.81 -20.95
N GLN A 33 -0.99 9.42 -22.12
CA GLN A 33 -0.01 10.16 -22.89
C GLN A 33 -0.47 10.23 -24.33
N SER A 34 -0.02 11.26 -25.06
CA SER A 34 -0.04 11.18 -26.51
C SER A 34 0.72 9.92 -26.94
N THR A 35 0.35 9.30 -28.05
CA THR A 35 1.01 8.09 -28.55
C THR A 35 2.53 8.25 -28.64
N ASN A 36 3.01 9.47 -28.94
CA ASN A 36 4.42 9.80 -29.03
C ASN A 36 5.11 9.85 -27.66
N ASP A 37 4.50 10.46 -26.64
CA ASP A 37 5.08 10.51 -25.28
C ASP A 37 5.20 9.11 -24.68
N GLN A 38 4.18 8.27 -24.90
CA GLN A 38 4.18 6.89 -24.42
C GLN A 38 5.33 6.10 -25.05
N GLN A 39 5.52 6.22 -26.37
CA GLN A 39 6.63 5.58 -27.08
C GLN A 39 7.99 6.05 -26.54
N MET A 40 8.14 7.35 -26.28
CA MET A 40 9.37 7.90 -25.70
C MET A 40 9.65 7.30 -24.31
N ARG A 41 8.64 7.19 -23.44
CA ARG A 41 8.82 6.59 -22.10
C ARG A 41 9.14 5.11 -22.15
N GLU A 42 8.50 4.35 -23.05
CA GLU A 42 8.80 2.93 -23.24
C GLU A 42 10.23 2.73 -23.72
N ARG A 43 10.69 3.57 -24.66
CA ARG A 43 12.09 3.59 -25.12
C ARG A 43 13.05 3.90 -23.99
N LEU A 44 12.83 4.98 -23.24
CA LEU A 44 13.69 5.36 -22.11
C LEU A 44 13.72 4.26 -21.04
N SER A 45 12.58 3.63 -20.75
CA SER A 45 12.50 2.54 -19.77
C SER A 45 13.33 1.32 -20.20
N LYS A 46 13.33 0.96 -21.49
CA LYS A 46 14.20 -0.10 -22.03
C LYS A 46 15.68 0.25 -21.88
N LEU A 47 16.06 1.49 -22.18
CA LEU A 47 17.45 1.96 -22.02
C LEU A 47 17.90 2.00 -20.55
N VAL A 48 16.99 2.32 -19.62
CA VAL A 48 17.24 2.23 -18.17
C VAL A 48 17.53 0.79 -17.75
N ALA A 49 16.81 -0.19 -18.30
CA ALA A 49 17.00 -1.61 -17.98
C ALA A 49 18.25 -2.23 -18.64
N SER A 50 18.74 -1.66 -19.75
CA SER A 50 19.91 -2.18 -20.46
C SER A 50 21.18 -2.16 -19.61
N LYS A 51 22.04 -3.17 -19.79
CA LYS A 51 23.38 -3.25 -19.19
C LYS A 51 24.48 -2.74 -20.15
N ASP A 52 24.14 -2.46 -21.41
CA ASP A 52 25.10 -1.98 -22.40
C ASP A 52 25.50 -0.52 -22.12
N SER A 53 26.80 -0.25 -22.13
CA SER A 53 27.36 1.09 -21.99
C SER A 53 26.93 2.05 -23.11
N ALA A 54 26.74 1.55 -24.34
CA ALA A 54 26.27 2.36 -25.47
C ALA A 54 24.83 2.82 -25.25
N ASP A 55 23.96 1.94 -24.76
CA ASP A 55 22.58 2.27 -24.41
C ASP A 55 22.51 3.30 -23.29
N LYS A 56 23.43 3.25 -22.32
CA LYS A 56 23.53 4.29 -21.28
C LYS A 56 23.89 5.66 -21.86
N GLN A 57 24.78 5.71 -22.85
CA GLN A 57 25.11 6.97 -23.51
C GLN A 57 23.90 7.53 -24.27
N VAL A 58 23.17 6.68 -24.98
CA VAL A 58 21.92 7.06 -25.67
C VAL A 58 20.89 7.58 -24.67
N LEU A 59 20.68 6.88 -23.55
CA LEU A 59 19.77 7.29 -22.49
C LEU A 59 20.09 8.69 -21.98
N TYR A 60 21.34 8.94 -21.57
CA TYR A 60 21.70 10.25 -21.01
C TYR A 60 21.59 11.36 -22.06
N LYS A 61 21.93 11.08 -23.33
CA LYS A 61 21.73 12.04 -24.42
C LYS A 61 20.25 12.42 -24.56
N GLU A 62 19.34 11.45 -24.61
CA GLU A 62 17.90 11.70 -24.72
C GLU A 62 17.36 12.43 -23.47
N LEU A 63 17.77 12.04 -22.27
CA LEU A 63 17.37 12.72 -21.03
C LEU A 63 17.87 14.17 -20.97
N HIS A 64 19.08 14.46 -21.46
CA HIS A 64 19.59 15.83 -21.56
C HIS A 64 18.79 16.67 -22.56
N GLN A 65 18.38 16.10 -23.69
CA GLN A 65 17.53 16.79 -24.67
C GLN A 65 16.16 17.12 -24.08
N LEU A 66 15.53 16.17 -23.40
CA LEU A 66 14.25 16.37 -22.72
C LEU A 66 14.37 17.41 -21.60
N ALA A 67 15.45 17.37 -20.82
CA ALA A 67 15.73 18.34 -19.76
C ALA A 67 15.90 19.78 -20.28
N ALA A 68 16.38 19.95 -21.52
CA ALA A 68 16.54 21.25 -22.17
C ALA A 68 15.29 21.73 -22.93
N SER A 69 14.24 20.90 -23.01
CA SER A 69 13.05 21.19 -23.80
C SER A 69 12.28 22.43 -23.32
N ASN A 70 11.55 23.06 -24.24
CA ASN A 70 10.60 24.13 -23.95
C ASN A 70 9.19 23.61 -23.62
N LYS A 71 9.01 22.29 -23.58
CA LYS A 71 7.78 21.64 -23.12
C LYS A 71 7.96 21.17 -21.68
N GLU A 72 7.05 21.54 -20.80
CA GLU A 72 7.10 21.14 -19.39
C GLU A 72 7.09 19.62 -19.23
N GLN A 73 6.29 18.92 -20.04
CA GLN A 73 6.13 17.46 -19.99
C GLN A 73 7.44 16.72 -20.27
N ASP A 74 8.28 17.24 -21.16
CA ASP A 74 9.60 16.68 -21.47
C ASP A 74 10.54 16.86 -20.27
N MET A 75 10.57 18.05 -19.66
CA MET A 75 11.38 18.32 -18.47
C MET A 75 10.93 17.47 -17.27
N MET A 76 9.62 17.30 -17.09
CA MET A 76 9.04 16.41 -16.08
C MET A 76 9.43 14.95 -16.35
N MET A 77 9.40 14.51 -17.62
CA MET A 77 9.83 13.16 -18.00
C MET A 77 11.31 12.94 -17.67
N ALA A 78 12.18 13.88 -18.05
CA ALA A 78 13.60 13.83 -17.73
C ALA A 78 13.84 13.78 -16.22
N SER A 79 13.21 14.66 -15.45
CA SER A 79 13.34 14.69 -13.99
C SER A 79 12.96 13.34 -13.36
N ASN A 80 11.84 12.74 -13.79
CA ASN A 80 11.39 11.43 -13.30
C ASN A 80 12.40 10.30 -13.60
N PHE A 81 13.00 10.29 -14.79
CA PHE A 81 14.01 9.28 -15.15
C PHE A 81 15.33 9.50 -14.43
N TYR A 82 15.76 10.75 -14.24
CA TYR A 82 16.94 11.05 -13.41
C TYR A 82 16.75 10.59 -11.97
N TYR A 83 15.55 10.79 -11.40
CA TYR A 83 15.21 10.25 -10.08
C TYR A 83 15.32 8.72 -10.03
N GLN A 84 14.75 8.01 -11.02
CA GLN A 84 14.82 6.55 -11.12
C GLN A 84 16.26 6.02 -11.26
N LEU A 85 17.16 6.81 -11.85
CA LEU A 85 18.58 6.48 -11.97
C LEU A 85 19.39 6.83 -10.70
N GLY A 86 18.74 7.22 -9.61
CA GLY A 86 19.40 7.65 -8.37
C GLY A 86 20.08 9.02 -8.45
N ARG A 87 19.89 9.77 -9.55
CA ARG A 87 20.46 11.11 -9.77
C ARG A 87 19.54 12.20 -9.20
N THR A 88 19.20 12.09 -7.91
CA THR A 88 18.19 12.94 -7.28
C THR A 88 18.53 14.42 -7.36
N LYS A 89 19.81 14.81 -7.21
CA LYS A 89 20.23 16.22 -7.34
C LYS A 89 19.89 16.84 -8.70
N VAL A 90 20.00 16.06 -9.77
CA VAL A 90 19.65 16.51 -11.14
C VAL A 90 18.14 16.62 -11.26
N SER A 91 17.39 15.64 -10.74
CA SER A 91 15.93 15.68 -10.70
C SER A 91 15.41 16.88 -9.92
N ASP A 92 15.97 17.15 -8.73
CA ASP A 92 15.62 18.29 -7.87
C ASP A 92 15.92 19.62 -8.59
N SER A 93 17.07 19.73 -9.25
CA SER A 93 17.43 20.91 -10.04
C SER A 93 16.46 21.13 -11.21
N LEU A 94 16.09 20.07 -11.93
CA LEU A 94 15.10 20.16 -13.02
C LEU A 94 13.72 20.53 -12.51
N TYR A 95 13.34 20.05 -11.33
CA TYR A 95 12.09 20.41 -10.68
C TYR A 95 12.05 21.91 -10.34
N GLN A 96 13.12 22.46 -9.76
CA GLN A 96 13.22 23.91 -9.52
C GLN A 96 13.21 24.71 -10.84
N ALA A 97 13.88 24.22 -11.88
CA ALA A 97 13.85 24.85 -13.19
C ALA A 97 12.44 24.84 -13.82
N GLN A 98 11.63 23.80 -13.59
CA GLN A 98 10.24 23.74 -14.03
C GLN A 98 9.39 24.83 -13.38
N LEU A 99 9.54 25.06 -12.07
CA LEU A 99 8.81 26.11 -11.36
C LEU A 99 9.11 27.51 -11.91
N THR A 100 10.37 27.77 -12.26
CA THR A 100 10.78 29.06 -12.83
C THR A 100 10.36 29.21 -14.29
N LYS A 101 10.54 28.17 -15.11
CA LYS A 101 10.27 28.20 -16.56
C LYS A 101 8.78 28.12 -16.90
N PHE A 102 8.01 27.42 -16.07
CA PHE A 102 6.56 27.20 -16.24
C PHE A 102 5.82 27.62 -14.96
N PRO A 103 5.71 28.93 -14.66
CA PRO A 103 5.10 29.42 -13.43
C PRO A 103 3.60 29.12 -13.31
N GLN A 104 2.94 28.75 -14.41
CA GLN A 104 1.55 28.25 -14.43
C GLN A 104 1.46 26.78 -14.87
N GLY A 105 2.61 26.11 -14.97
CA GLY A 105 2.73 24.72 -15.36
C GLY A 105 2.12 23.76 -14.34
N ILE A 106 2.05 22.47 -14.71
CA ILE A 106 1.58 21.38 -13.86
C ILE A 106 2.36 21.37 -12.53
N THR A 107 3.67 21.58 -12.58
CA THR A 107 4.54 21.55 -11.39
C THR A 107 4.20 22.67 -10.41
N ALA A 108 4.09 23.91 -10.90
CA ALA A 108 3.71 25.06 -10.09
C ALA A 108 2.29 24.93 -9.53
N ARG A 109 1.35 24.41 -10.34
CA ARG A 109 -0.02 24.14 -9.91
C ARG A 109 -0.08 23.10 -8.78
N ARG A 110 0.72 22.02 -8.86
CA ARG A 110 0.82 20.99 -7.81
C ARG A 110 1.35 21.56 -6.50
N GLU A 111 2.39 22.39 -6.55
CA GLU A 111 2.91 23.06 -5.35
C GLU A 111 1.87 23.98 -4.72
N ALA A 112 1.19 24.78 -5.53
CA ALA A 112 0.14 25.66 -5.04
C ALA A 112 -1.08 24.90 -4.49
N GLN A 113 -1.28 23.63 -4.87
CA GLN A 113 -2.39 22.79 -4.40
C GLN A 113 -2.11 22.17 -3.03
N GLN A 114 -0.85 22.07 -2.59
CA GLN A 114 -0.48 21.41 -1.32
C GLN A 114 -1.32 21.84 -0.11
N PRO A 115 -1.67 23.14 0.08
CA PRO A 115 -2.52 23.55 1.19
C PRO A 115 -3.91 22.89 1.21
N VAL A 116 -4.47 22.52 0.04
CA VAL A 116 -5.77 21.85 -0.05
C VAL A 116 -5.74 20.52 0.72
N PHE A 117 -4.68 19.73 0.57
CA PHE A 117 -4.56 18.42 1.19
C PHE A 117 -4.08 18.46 2.66
N LYS A 118 -3.80 19.65 3.21
CA LYS A 118 -3.52 19.84 4.64
C LYS A 118 -4.79 19.98 5.47
N GLU A 119 -5.92 20.30 4.83
CA GLU A 119 -7.21 20.42 5.49
C GLU A 119 -7.78 19.05 5.88
N THR A 120 -8.34 18.96 7.08
CA THR A 120 -8.87 17.69 7.63
C THR A 120 -10.40 17.61 7.62
N THR A 121 -11.08 18.71 7.32
CA THR A 121 -12.55 18.81 7.23
C THR A 121 -12.97 19.02 5.78
N ALA A 122 -14.15 18.54 5.40
CA ALA A 122 -14.67 18.68 4.04
C ALA A 122 -14.84 20.16 3.67
N ALA A 123 -15.39 20.97 4.59
CA ALA A 123 -15.59 22.41 4.37
C ALA A 123 -14.26 23.19 4.25
N GLY A 124 -13.26 22.86 5.07
CA GLY A 124 -11.92 23.46 4.97
C GLY A 124 -11.26 23.13 3.64
N MET A 125 -11.30 21.86 3.24
CA MET A 125 -10.73 21.39 1.98
C MET A 125 -11.46 21.98 0.76
N GLU A 126 -12.80 22.04 0.77
CA GLU A 126 -13.61 22.71 -0.26
C GLU A 126 -13.18 24.18 -0.41
N LYS A 127 -13.09 24.93 0.69
CA LYS A 127 -12.68 26.34 0.66
C LYS A 127 -11.28 26.52 0.08
N ALA A 128 -10.32 25.70 0.51
CA ALA A 128 -8.95 25.74 -0.02
C ALA A 128 -8.90 25.38 -1.51
N TYR A 129 -9.65 24.36 -1.92
CA TYR A 129 -9.76 23.93 -3.32
C TYR A 129 -10.37 25.02 -4.21
N LEU A 130 -11.46 25.65 -3.79
CA LEU A 130 -12.10 26.72 -4.56
C LEU A 130 -11.18 27.92 -4.73
N LYS A 131 -10.42 28.29 -3.70
CA LYS A 131 -9.39 29.34 -3.80
C LYS A 131 -8.30 28.96 -4.80
N TRP A 132 -7.79 27.72 -4.73
CA TRP A 132 -6.77 27.24 -5.66
C TRP A 132 -7.31 27.15 -7.10
N LYS A 133 -8.53 26.63 -7.29
CA LYS A 133 -9.20 26.54 -8.59
C LYS A 133 -9.45 27.92 -9.21
N ALA A 134 -9.73 28.94 -8.42
CA ALA A 134 -9.87 30.31 -8.91
C ALA A 134 -8.54 30.88 -9.44
N ALA A 135 -7.41 30.54 -8.80
CA ALA A 135 -6.08 30.90 -9.29
C ALA A 135 -5.67 30.08 -10.53
N PHE A 136 -6.11 28.81 -10.59
CA PHE A 136 -5.81 27.89 -11.68
C PHE A 136 -7.08 27.28 -12.27
N PRO A 137 -7.87 28.04 -13.06
CA PRO A 137 -9.10 27.55 -13.67
C PRO A 137 -8.83 26.43 -14.68
N PRO A 138 -9.47 25.24 -14.56
CA PRO A 138 -9.15 24.07 -15.39
C PRO A 138 -9.28 24.35 -16.90
N GLU A 139 -10.24 25.17 -17.31
CA GLU A 139 -10.47 25.56 -18.70
C GLU A 139 -9.29 26.29 -19.35
N LYS A 140 -8.40 26.92 -18.57
CA LYS A 140 -7.19 27.58 -19.10
C LYS A 140 -6.03 26.61 -19.30
N PHE A 141 -6.08 25.44 -18.67
CA PHE A 141 -4.97 24.49 -18.66
C PHE A 141 -5.30 23.17 -19.34
N ARG A 142 -6.53 22.96 -19.81
CA ARG A 142 -6.91 21.74 -20.52
C ARG A 142 -6.25 21.70 -21.91
N THR A 143 -5.04 21.18 -21.97
CA THR A 143 -4.29 21.00 -23.22
C THR A 143 -4.59 19.67 -23.92
N GLY A 144 -5.45 18.84 -23.33
CA GLY A 144 -5.67 17.44 -23.72
C GLY A 144 -4.69 16.47 -23.04
N ALA A 145 -3.69 16.97 -22.31
CA ALA A 145 -2.87 16.14 -21.43
C ALA A 145 -3.68 15.74 -20.18
N VAL A 146 -3.68 14.44 -19.88
CA VAL A 146 -4.44 13.91 -18.75
C VAL A 146 -4.01 14.50 -17.40
N ASP A 147 -2.72 14.85 -17.26
CA ASP A 147 -2.20 15.46 -16.03
C ASP A 147 -2.85 16.81 -15.70
N ASP A 148 -3.29 17.55 -16.73
CA ASP A 148 -3.91 18.86 -16.53
C ASP A 148 -5.27 18.73 -15.85
N ASP A 149 -6.02 17.68 -16.15
CA ASP A 149 -7.33 17.43 -15.53
C ASP A 149 -7.20 16.61 -14.23
N LEU A 150 -6.27 15.66 -14.17
CA LEU A 150 -6.14 14.71 -13.07
C LEU A 150 -5.83 15.37 -11.72
N ILE A 151 -5.07 16.47 -11.73
CA ILE A 151 -4.76 17.25 -10.52
C ILE A 151 -6.03 17.78 -9.84
N TYR A 152 -7.06 18.15 -10.61
CA TYR A 152 -8.34 18.59 -10.04
C TYR A 152 -9.14 17.40 -9.50
N ASP A 153 -9.16 16.30 -10.23
CA ASP A 153 -9.87 15.08 -9.85
C ASP A 153 -9.36 14.49 -8.53
N TYR A 154 -8.07 14.64 -8.21
CA TYR A 154 -7.52 14.27 -6.90
C TYR A 154 -8.16 15.07 -5.75
N ALA A 155 -8.26 16.39 -5.89
CA ALA A 155 -8.91 17.22 -4.88
C ALA A 155 -10.42 16.96 -4.81
N ILE A 156 -11.08 16.81 -5.96
CA ILE A 156 -12.51 16.48 -6.04
C ILE A 156 -12.81 15.17 -5.31
N SER A 157 -12.03 14.12 -5.57
CA SER A 157 -12.19 12.81 -4.93
C SER A 157 -11.96 12.89 -3.41
N ALA A 158 -10.96 13.66 -2.98
CA ALA A 158 -10.66 13.89 -1.57
C ALA A 158 -11.83 14.57 -0.84
N ILE A 159 -12.37 15.64 -1.43
CA ILE A 159 -13.50 16.39 -0.89
C ILE A 159 -14.75 15.52 -0.83
N ALA A 160 -15.03 14.76 -1.89
CA ALA A 160 -16.16 13.83 -1.91
C ALA A 160 -16.08 12.81 -0.77
N ASN A 161 -14.91 12.22 -0.55
CA ASN A 161 -14.69 11.25 0.53
C ASN A 161 -14.86 11.87 1.92
N LEU A 162 -14.40 13.11 2.13
CA LEU A 162 -14.58 13.82 3.40
C LEU A 162 -16.06 14.15 3.65
N TYR A 163 -16.78 14.64 2.65
CA TYR A 163 -18.22 14.88 2.80
C TYR A 163 -18.99 13.58 3.07
N ALA A 164 -18.64 12.49 2.38
CA ALA A 164 -19.25 11.19 2.65
C ALA A 164 -18.98 10.75 4.09
N LYS A 165 -17.73 10.86 4.57
CA LYS A 165 -17.35 10.57 5.96
C LYS A 165 -18.12 11.44 6.97
N GLU A 166 -18.31 12.72 6.67
CA GLU A 166 -19.12 13.66 7.46
C GLU A 166 -20.64 13.47 7.29
N LYS A 167 -21.07 12.43 6.56
CA LYS A 167 -22.48 12.09 6.28
C LYS A 167 -23.24 13.17 5.49
N ASN A 168 -22.53 13.99 4.73
CA ASN A 168 -23.12 14.93 3.77
C ASN A 168 -23.17 14.30 2.37
N THR A 169 -24.09 13.36 2.20
CA THR A 169 -24.28 12.61 0.95
C THR A 169 -24.51 13.51 -0.28
N PRO A 170 -25.37 14.54 -0.24
CA PRO A 170 -25.61 15.38 -1.42
C PRO A 170 -24.34 16.08 -1.93
N LYS A 171 -23.51 16.62 -1.03
CA LYS A 171 -22.23 17.23 -1.41
C LYS A 171 -21.24 16.19 -1.93
N ALA A 172 -21.14 15.03 -1.28
CA ALA A 172 -20.25 13.96 -1.74
C ALA A 172 -20.55 13.54 -3.18
N ILE A 173 -21.84 13.35 -3.50
CA ILE A 173 -22.32 13.00 -4.85
C ILE A 173 -22.08 14.15 -5.84
N ALA A 174 -22.35 15.40 -5.45
CA ALA A 174 -22.12 16.55 -6.31
C ALA A 174 -20.65 16.66 -6.75
N TYR A 175 -19.70 16.44 -5.82
CA TYR A 175 -18.28 16.43 -6.14
C TYR A 175 -17.89 15.25 -7.03
N ILE A 176 -18.27 14.02 -6.68
CA ILE A 176 -17.84 12.85 -7.46
C ILE A 176 -18.35 12.87 -8.91
N ASN A 177 -19.51 13.50 -9.15
CA ASN A 177 -20.06 13.67 -10.49
C ASN A 177 -19.33 14.73 -11.34
N SER A 178 -18.43 15.51 -10.73
CA SER A 178 -17.62 16.52 -11.42
C SER A 178 -16.26 16.01 -11.91
N LEU A 179 -15.96 14.72 -11.74
CA LEU A 179 -14.73 14.09 -12.21
C LEU A 179 -14.60 14.15 -13.74
N MET A 180 -13.39 14.49 -14.19
CA MET A 180 -13.10 14.76 -15.60
C MET A 180 -12.37 13.60 -16.28
N VAL A 181 -11.55 12.84 -15.55
CA VAL A 181 -10.61 11.86 -16.09
C VAL A 181 -11.16 10.42 -15.98
N ASP A 182 -11.50 9.82 -17.11
CA ASP A 182 -12.24 8.54 -17.15
C ASP A 182 -11.54 7.36 -16.45
N PHE A 183 -10.23 7.18 -16.67
CA PHE A 183 -9.49 6.05 -16.09
C PHE A 183 -9.31 6.19 -14.57
N TRP A 184 -9.45 7.41 -14.05
CA TRP A 184 -9.32 7.71 -12.62
C TRP A 184 -10.63 7.46 -11.86
N LYS A 185 -11.78 7.59 -12.54
CA LYS A 185 -13.12 7.45 -11.92
C LYS A 185 -13.28 6.19 -11.10
N GLY A 186 -12.75 5.05 -11.56
CA GLY A 186 -12.80 3.80 -10.80
C GLY A 186 -12.21 3.90 -9.40
N ASN A 187 -11.05 4.56 -9.26
CA ASN A 187 -10.40 4.78 -7.95
C ASN A 187 -11.20 5.75 -7.08
N ALA A 188 -11.72 6.82 -7.67
CA ALA A 188 -12.52 7.80 -6.96
C ALA A 188 -13.83 7.22 -6.44
N TYR A 189 -14.55 6.45 -7.26
CA TYR A 189 -15.76 5.74 -6.87
C TYR A 189 -15.48 4.70 -5.77
N PHE A 190 -14.36 3.98 -5.85
CA PHE A 190 -13.98 3.05 -4.79
C PHE A 190 -13.77 3.76 -3.45
N GLY A 191 -13.02 4.87 -3.44
CA GLY A 191 -12.82 5.66 -2.21
C GLY A 191 -14.14 6.16 -1.60
N LEU A 192 -15.08 6.56 -2.46
CA LEU A 192 -16.40 7.02 -2.03
C LEU A 192 -17.27 5.87 -1.49
N SER A 193 -17.22 4.70 -2.15
CA SER A 193 -17.87 3.47 -1.66
C SER A 193 -17.37 3.08 -0.26
N GLU A 194 -16.05 3.14 -0.02
CA GLU A 194 -15.48 2.88 1.30
C GLU A 194 -16.00 3.85 2.37
N ALA A 195 -16.14 5.12 2.02
CA ALA A 195 -16.64 6.15 2.94
C ALA A 195 -18.11 5.88 3.32
N PHE A 196 -18.97 5.58 2.35
CA PHE A 196 -20.37 5.22 2.60
C PHE A 196 -20.50 3.94 3.41
N TYR A 197 -19.73 2.90 3.05
CA TYR A 197 -19.74 1.63 3.76
C TYR A 197 -19.40 1.81 5.25
N LYS A 198 -18.35 2.57 5.56
CA LYS A 198 -17.95 2.86 6.96
C LYS A 198 -19.01 3.63 7.75
N ASN A 199 -19.88 4.36 7.06
CA ASN A 199 -21.00 5.07 7.66
C ASN A 199 -22.28 4.24 7.77
N GLY A 200 -22.26 2.98 7.32
CA GLY A 200 -23.42 2.09 7.29
C GLY A 200 -24.40 2.40 6.16
N ASP A 201 -24.03 3.28 5.22
CA ASP A 201 -24.84 3.61 4.04
C ASP A 201 -24.58 2.60 2.91
N LEU A 202 -25.09 1.38 3.11
CA LEU A 202 -24.91 0.28 2.17
C LEU A 202 -25.45 0.57 0.75
N PRO A 203 -26.61 1.23 0.54
CA PRO A 203 -27.09 1.52 -0.81
C PRO A 203 -26.13 2.37 -1.65
N HIS A 204 -25.54 3.43 -1.06
CA HIS A 204 -24.55 4.23 -1.76
C HIS A 204 -23.21 3.49 -1.88
N ALA A 205 -22.82 2.72 -0.86
CA ALA A 205 -21.62 1.89 -0.92
C ALA A 205 -21.68 0.89 -2.09
N GLU A 206 -22.80 0.18 -2.24
CA GLU A 206 -23.08 -0.76 -3.35
C GLU A 206 -22.98 -0.04 -4.69
N THR A 207 -23.69 1.08 -4.83
CA THR A 207 -23.73 1.88 -6.07
C THR A 207 -22.33 2.25 -6.54
N TYR A 208 -21.52 2.81 -5.64
CA TYR A 208 -20.18 3.28 -6.01
C TYR A 208 -19.16 2.15 -6.11
N ALA A 209 -19.33 1.03 -5.40
CA ALA A 209 -18.50 -0.17 -5.62
C ALA A 209 -18.73 -0.76 -7.01
N ARG A 210 -20.00 -0.84 -7.44
CA ARG A 210 -20.37 -1.29 -8.79
C ARG A 210 -19.79 -0.37 -9.86
N LEU A 211 -19.99 0.95 -9.73
CA LEU A 211 -19.43 1.93 -10.68
C LEU A 211 -17.89 1.86 -10.76
N ALA A 212 -17.22 1.63 -9.62
CA ALA A 212 -15.77 1.46 -9.59
C ALA A 212 -15.34 0.22 -10.39
N MET A 213 -15.99 -0.92 -10.13
CA MET A 213 -15.72 -2.18 -10.80
C MET A 213 -16.01 -2.10 -12.30
N GLU A 214 -17.17 -1.59 -12.71
CA GLU A 214 -17.56 -1.43 -14.12
C GLU A 214 -16.59 -0.51 -14.88
N ASN A 215 -16.11 0.57 -14.23
CA ASN A 215 -15.09 1.42 -14.82
C ASN A 215 -13.80 0.62 -15.08
N ALA A 216 -13.28 -0.12 -14.10
CA ALA A 216 -12.09 -0.96 -14.28
C ALA A 216 -12.29 -2.06 -15.34
N GLU A 217 -13.46 -2.71 -15.36
CA GLU A 217 -13.83 -3.75 -16.33
C GLU A 217 -13.76 -3.22 -17.77
N SER A 218 -14.19 -1.98 -17.99
CA SER A 218 -14.16 -1.34 -19.30
C SER A 218 -12.75 -1.14 -19.90
N TYR A 219 -11.69 -1.33 -19.11
CA TYR A 219 -10.29 -1.27 -19.56
C TYR A 219 -9.66 -2.66 -19.76
N MET A 220 -10.32 -3.75 -19.36
CA MET A 220 -9.72 -5.08 -19.36
C MET A 220 -9.58 -5.71 -20.74
N ASP A 221 -10.51 -5.43 -21.66
CA ASP A 221 -10.52 -5.99 -23.01
C ASP A 221 -9.63 -5.22 -24.01
N GLY A 222 -8.94 -4.19 -23.54
CA GLY A 222 -8.07 -3.34 -24.36
C GLY A 222 -8.80 -2.37 -25.30
N LYS A 223 -10.15 -2.34 -25.33
CA LYS A 223 -10.90 -1.42 -26.20
C LYS A 223 -10.67 0.04 -25.85
N LYS A 224 -10.39 0.34 -24.58
CA LYS A 224 -9.99 1.68 -24.11
C LYS A 224 -8.49 1.95 -24.23
N GLY A 225 -7.81 1.19 -25.08
CA GLY A 225 -6.38 1.30 -25.34
C GLY A 225 -5.53 0.52 -24.35
N THR A 226 -4.23 0.48 -24.63
CA THR A 226 -3.22 -0.28 -23.87
C THR A 226 -2.22 0.62 -23.16
N SER A 227 -2.57 1.90 -22.99
CA SER A 227 -1.78 2.87 -22.25
C SER A 227 -1.56 2.42 -20.81
N ASN A 228 -0.55 2.98 -20.14
CA ASN A 228 -0.34 2.64 -18.73
C ASN A 228 -1.50 3.05 -17.84
N ALA A 229 -2.23 4.11 -18.18
CA ALA A 229 -3.45 4.51 -17.49
C ALA A 229 -4.57 3.47 -17.65
N ALA A 230 -4.75 2.93 -18.86
CA ALA A 230 -5.69 1.84 -19.10
C ALA A 230 -5.30 0.57 -18.33
N LYS A 231 -4.02 0.19 -18.38
CA LYS A 231 -3.48 -0.94 -17.61
C LYS A 231 -3.66 -0.74 -16.10
N PHE A 232 -3.43 0.47 -15.60
CA PHE A 232 -3.64 0.82 -14.20
C PHE A 232 -5.10 0.67 -13.79
N ALA A 233 -6.03 1.26 -14.57
CA ALA A 233 -7.46 1.14 -14.32
C ALA A 233 -7.93 -0.34 -14.33
N ALA A 234 -7.49 -1.13 -15.31
CA ALA A 234 -7.81 -2.56 -15.39
C ALA A 234 -7.22 -3.38 -14.22
N SER A 235 -6.01 -3.03 -13.75
CA SER A 235 -5.31 -3.80 -12.73
C SER A 235 -6.01 -3.85 -11.36
N GLY A 236 -6.87 -2.87 -11.08
CA GLY A 236 -7.66 -2.81 -9.85
C GLY A 236 -8.88 -3.75 -9.84
N TYR A 237 -9.27 -4.29 -10.99
CA TYR A 237 -10.53 -5.04 -11.13
C TYR A 237 -10.74 -6.16 -10.11
N PRO A 238 -9.77 -7.05 -9.81
CA PRO A 238 -9.98 -8.15 -8.87
C PRO A 238 -10.40 -7.65 -7.47
N GLY A 239 -9.75 -6.59 -6.98
CA GLY A 239 -10.09 -5.98 -5.69
C GLY A 239 -11.46 -5.30 -5.70
N LEU A 240 -11.79 -4.60 -6.78
CA LEU A 240 -13.08 -3.90 -6.93
C LEU A 240 -14.25 -4.87 -7.05
N ALA A 241 -14.10 -5.93 -7.85
CA ALA A 241 -15.09 -7.00 -7.98
C ALA A 241 -15.30 -7.73 -6.64
N SER A 242 -14.22 -8.00 -5.90
CA SER A 242 -14.30 -8.56 -4.55
C SER A 242 -15.06 -7.63 -3.59
N ARG A 243 -14.77 -6.32 -3.61
CA ARG A 243 -15.49 -5.37 -2.76
C ARG A 243 -16.98 -5.30 -3.08
N TYR A 244 -17.35 -5.27 -4.36
CA TYR A 244 -18.75 -5.31 -4.75
C TYR A 244 -19.42 -6.62 -4.30
N GLY A 245 -18.77 -7.77 -4.53
CA GLY A 245 -19.23 -9.07 -4.03
C GLY A 245 -19.39 -9.14 -2.51
N ASN A 246 -18.51 -8.48 -1.74
CA ASN A 246 -18.63 -8.37 -0.28
C ASN A 246 -19.90 -7.65 0.15
N ILE A 247 -20.22 -6.52 -0.49
CA ILE A 247 -21.42 -5.74 -0.17
C ILE A 247 -22.67 -6.57 -0.49
N LEU A 248 -22.72 -7.21 -1.66
CA LEU A 248 -23.81 -8.11 -2.03
C LEU A 248 -23.96 -9.28 -1.03
N PHE A 249 -22.86 -9.82 -0.52
CA PHE A 249 -22.88 -10.86 0.50
C PHE A 249 -23.50 -10.36 1.81
N GLU A 250 -23.17 -9.15 2.26
CA GLU A 250 -23.75 -8.54 3.47
C GLU A 250 -25.26 -8.27 3.32
N GLU A 251 -25.68 -7.91 2.12
CA GLU A 251 -27.10 -7.79 1.74
C GLU A 251 -27.79 -9.15 1.53
N LYS A 252 -27.07 -10.27 1.72
CA LYS A 252 -27.56 -11.64 1.53
C LYS A 252 -27.93 -11.99 0.09
N LYS A 253 -27.47 -11.22 -0.90
CA LYS A 253 -27.60 -11.47 -2.34
C LYS A 253 -26.56 -12.52 -2.79
N TYR A 254 -26.52 -13.69 -2.15
CA TYR A 254 -25.41 -14.64 -2.30
C TYR A 254 -25.19 -15.17 -3.72
N ALA A 255 -26.26 -15.44 -4.48
CA ALA A 255 -26.14 -15.91 -5.86
C ALA A 255 -25.55 -14.85 -6.79
N GLU A 256 -25.79 -13.57 -6.49
CA GLU A 256 -25.20 -12.46 -7.23
C GLU A 256 -23.76 -12.21 -6.79
N ALA A 257 -23.51 -12.19 -5.47
CA ALA A 257 -22.18 -12.07 -4.89
C ALA A 257 -21.21 -13.13 -5.46
N LEU A 258 -21.70 -14.36 -5.66
CA LEU A 258 -20.93 -15.46 -6.23
C LEU A 258 -20.33 -15.12 -7.60
N LYS A 259 -21.11 -14.48 -8.48
CA LYS A 259 -20.65 -14.11 -9.82
C LYS A 259 -19.41 -13.23 -9.76
N TYR A 260 -19.41 -12.26 -8.84
CA TYR A 260 -18.33 -11.29 -8.70
C TYR A 260 -17.15 -11.83 -7.89
N ALA A 261 -17.40 -12.72 -6.92
CA ALA A 261 -16.33 -13.44 -6.24
C ALA A 261 -15.55 -14.35 -7.20
N GLU A 262 -16.24 -15.04 -8.11
CA GLU A 262 -15.60 -15.86 -9.15
C GLU A 262 -14.78 -15.00 -10.12
N ARG A 263 -15.34 -13.88 -10.61
CA ARG A 263 -14.59 -12.95 -11.48
C ARG A 263 -13.36 -12.35 -10.77
N ALA A 264 -13.51 -11.97 -9.50
CA ALA A 264 -12.39 -11.46 -8.70
C ALA A 264 -11.29 -12.52 -8.57
N TYR A 265 -11.66 -13.77 -8.27
CA TYR A 265 -10.75 -14.90 -8.15
C TYR A 265 -10.03 -15.20 -9.47
N GLN A 266 -10.75 -15.28 -10.59
CA GLN A 266 -10.18 -15.60 -11.91
C GLN A 266 -9.21 -14.51 -12.42
N ASN A 267 -9.40 -13.26 -12.02
CA ASN A 267 -8.58 -12.14 -12.47
C ASN A 267 -7.44 -11.78 -11.48
N ALA A 268 -7.37 -12.44 -10.32
CA ALA A 268 -6.26 -12.26 -9.40
C ALA A 268 -5.00 -12.93 -9.94
N LYS A 269 -3.88 -12.20 -10.00
CA LYS A 269 -2.59 -12.72 -10.51
C LYS A 269 -1.96 -13.78 -9.61
N THR A 270 -2.29 -13.75 -8.33
CA THR A 270 -1.75 -14.58 -7.26
C THR A 270 -2.86 -14.82 -6.24
N VAL A 271 -2.76 -15.91 -5.46
CA VAL A 271 -3.73 -16.20 -4.40
C VAL A 271 -3.84 -15.00 -3.45
N ASN A 272 -5.05 -14.44 -3.36
CA ASN A 272 -5.38 -13.36 -2.46
C ASN A 272 -6.26 -13.93 -1.32
N PRO A 273 -5.77 -13.99 -0.07
CA PRO A 273 -6.50 -14.56 1.05
C PRO A 273 -7.91 -14.00 1.23
N ASP A 274 -8.09 -12.69 1.08
CA ASP A 274 -9.40 -12.05 1.29
C ASP A 274 -10.40 -12.41 0.18
N ILE A 275 -9.94 -12.46 -1.08
CA ILE A 275 -10.78 -12.85 -2.23
C ILE A 275 -11.19 -14.32 -2.09
N SER A 276 -10.23 -15.22 -1.89
CA SER A 276 -10.48 -16.66 -1.79
C SER A 276 -11.33 -17.00 -0.56
N TYR A 277 -11.10 -16.33 0.57
CA TYR A 277 -11.89 -16.52 1.78
C TYR A 277 -13.33 -16.04 1.60
N ARG A 278 -13.56 -14.84 1.06
CA ARG A 278 -14.93 -14.39 0.77
C ARG A 278 -15.63 -15.36 -0.19
N TYR A 279 -14.93 -15.82 -1.22
CA TYR A 279 -15.49 -16.77 -2.18
C TYR A 279 -15.93 -18.06 -1.48
N ALA A 280 -15.11 -18.61 -0.59
CA ALA A 280 -15.47 -19.75 0.24
C ALA A 280 -16.72 -19.46 1.10
N GLN A 281 -16.79 -18.29 1.75
CA GLN A 281 -17.93 -17.89 2.58
C GLN A 281 -19.24 -17.74 1.78
N ILE A 282 -19.18 -17.21 0.56
CA ILE A 282 -20.35 -17.12 -0.33
C ILE A 282 -20.83 -18.52 -0.73
N LEU A 283 -19.91 -19.41 -1.13
CA LEU A 283 -20.24 -20.80 -1.48
C LEU A 283 -20.86 -21.53 -0.28
N MET A 284 -20.35 -21.28 0.93
CA MET A 284 -20.90 -21.82 2.16
C MET A 284 -22.31 -21.32 2.46
N ALA A 285 -22.58 -20.02 2.25
CA ALA A 285 -23.93 -19.45 2.38
C ALA A 285 -24.92 -20.04 1.35
N LEU A 286 -24.42 -20.53 0.22
CA LEU A 286 -25.17 -21.24 -0.81
C LEU A 286 -25.22 -22.77 -0.61
N ASN A 287 -24.75 -23.28 0.53
CA ASN A 287 -24.69 -24.71 0.85
C ASN A 287 -23.86 -25.54 -0.16
N ARG A 288 -22.72 -25.00 -0.61
CA ARG A 288 -21.78 -25.63 -1.57
C ARG A 288 -20.39 -25.89 -0.93
N PRO A 289 -20.30 -26.69 0.15
CA PRO A 289 -19.05 -26.88 0.90
C PRO A 289 -17.94 -27.54 0.09
N ALA A 290 -18.28 -28.45 -0.84
CA ALA A 290 -17.31 -29.12 -1.70
C ALA A 290 -16.55 -28.13 -2.61
N GLU A 291 -17.20 -27.05 -3.03
CA GLU A 291 -16.57 -26.01 -3.86
C GLU A 291 -15.88 -24.94 -3.02
N ALA A 292 -16.37 -24.68 -1.81
CA ALA A 292 -15.75 -23.74 -0.87
C ALA A 292 -14.41 -24.26 -0.32
N TYR A 293 -14.34 -25.56 -0.02
CA TYR A 293 -13.17 -26.20 0.56
C TYR A 293 -11.84 -25.91 -0.19
N PRO A 294 -11.72 -26.12 -1.51
CA PRO A 294 -10.47 -25.84 -2.23
C PRO A 294 -10.07 -24.36 -2.21
N LYS A 295 -11.04 -23.43 -2.10
CA LYS A 295 -10.78 -21.98 -2.02
C LYS A 295 -10.17 -21.56 -0.69
N LEU A 296 -10.54 -22.23 0.41
CA LEU A 296 -9.90 -21.97 1.69
C LEU A 296 -8.59 -22.75 1.84
N GLU A 297 -8.53 -23.96 1.29
CA GLU A 297 -7.32 -24.78 1.29
C GLU A 297 -6.13 -24.10 0.60
N GLU A 298 -6.34 -23.44 -0.53
CA GLU A 298 -5.28 -22.67 -1.19
C GLU A 298 -4.73 -21.55 -0.29
N VAL A 299 -5.59 -20.87 0.48
CA VAL A 299 -5.17 -19.83 1.42
C VAL A 299 -4.31 -20.44 2.52
N VAL A 300 -4.72 -21.59 3.06
CA VAL A 300 -3.94 -22.33 4.06
C VAL A 300 -2.58 -22.74 3.50
N LYS A 301 -2.52 -23.21 2.24
CA LYS A 301 -1.26 -23.58 1.55
C LYS A 301 -0.30 -22.40 1.40
N THR A 302 -0.79 -21.17 1.31
CA THR A 302 0.08 -19.97 1.28
C THR A 302 0.69 -19.63 2.64
N GLY A 303 0.18 -20.21 3.73
CA GLY A 303 0.54 -19.82 5.09
C GLY A 303 -0.08 -18.50 5.57
N LYS A 304 -0.83 -17.80 4.71
CA LYS A 304 -1.46 -16.49 5.01
C LYS A 304 -2.84 -16.58 5.66
N ALA A 305 -3.29 -17.79 6.00
CA ALA A 305 -4.55 -17.99 6.70
C ALA A 305 -4.51 -17.36 8.11
N THR A 306 -5.56 -16.65 8.48
CA THR A 306 -5.77 -16.16 9.85
C THR A 306 -6.31 -17.28 10.76
N PRO A 307 -6.30 -17.10 12.09
CA PRO A 307 -6.91 -18.08 13.00
C PRO A 307 -8.39 -18.35 12.71
N GLU A 308 -9.14 -17.32 12.30
CA GLU A 308 -10.55 -17.47 11.89
C GLU A 308 -10.66 -18.31 10.61
N MET A 309 -9.82 -18.04 9.61
CA MET A 309 -9.76 -18.85 8.39
C MET A 309 -9.39 -20.31 8.68
N MET A 310 -8.45 -20.57 9.60
CA MET A 310 -8.07 -21.93 10.00
C MET A 310 -9.23 -22.67 10.69
N LYS A 311 -10.01 -21.96 11.52
CA LYS A 311 -11.21 -22.50 12.14
C LYS A 311 -12.28 -22.83 11.10
N GLU A 312 -12.60 -21.91 10.20
CA GLU A 312 -13.55 -22.17 9.10
C GLU A 312 -13.06 -23.29 8.17
N PHE A 313 -11.74 -23.42 7.98
CA PHE A 313 -11.14 -24.52 7.21
C PHE A 313 -11.40 -25.88 7.86
N LYS A 314 -11.31 -25.98 9.19
CA LYS A 314 -11.68 -27.19 9.94
C LYS A 314 -13.17 -27.52 9.78
N GLU A 315 -14.04 -26.52 9.87
CA GLU A 315 -15.47 -26.70 9.69
C GLU A 315 -15.80 -27.19 8.26
N LEU A 316 -15.13 -26.64 7.25
CA LEU A 316 -15.23 -27.07 5.87
C LEU A 316 -14.71 -28.49 5.67
N TYR A 317 -13.57 -28.85 6.27
CA TYR A 317 -13.03 -30.21 6.24
C TYR A 317 -14.04 -31.23 6.77
N ILE A 318 -14.65 -30.97 7.93
CA ILE A 318 -15.67 -31.84 8.52
C ILE A 318 -16.88 -31.98 7.58
N LYS A 319 -17.34 -30.88 6.98
CA LYS A 319 -18.47 -30.90 6.05
C LYS A 319 -18.18 -31.66 4.76
N THR A 320 -16.93 -31.69 4.30
CA THR A 320 -16.55 -32.39 3.06
C THR A 320 -16.12 -33.84 3.29
N HIS A 321 -15.57 -34.18 4.46
CA HIS A 321 -15.05 -35.51 4.78
C HIS A 321 -15.92 -36.30 5.78
N GLY A 322 -16.98 -35.67 6.32
CA GLY A 322 -17.93 -36.29 7.24
C GLY A 322 -17.50 -36.33 8.72
N SER A 323 -16.22 -36.10 9.01
CA SER A 323 -15.68 -36.01 10.38
C SER A 323 -14.38 -35.20 10.40
N ASP A 324 -13.83 -34.94 11.60
CA ASP A 324 -12.50 -34.32 11.76
C ASP A 324 -11.35 -35.34 11.73
N ALA A 325 -11.65 -36.62 11.48
CA ALA A 325 -10.64 -37.67 11.39
C ALA A 325 -9.62 -37.33 10.29
N GLY A 326 -8.34 -37.24 10.66
CA GLY A 326 -7.25 -36.92 9.74
C GLY A 326 -6.97 -35.42 9.56
N TYR A 327 -7.83 -34.52 10.05
CA TYR A 327 -7.64 -33.07 9.89
C TYR A 327 -6.31 -32.59 10.46
N GLU A 328 -5.97 -32.97 11.70
CA GLU A 328 -4.75 -32.49 12.37
C GLU A 328 -3.48 -32.93 11.61
N LYS A 329 -3.47 -34.16 11.08
CA LYS A 329 -2.38 -34.66 10.24
C LYS A 329 -2.28 -33.85 8.94
N TYR A 330 -3.42 -33.61 8.29
CA TYR A 330 -3.46 -32.87 7.03
C TYR A 330 -3.02 -31.41 7.20
N ALA A 331 -3.54 -30.72 8.22
CA ALA A 331 -3.14 -29.36 8.56
C ALA A 331 -1.64 -29.27 8.88
N ALA A 332 -1.09 -30.26 9.59
CA ALA A 332 0.35 -30.34 9.87
C ALA A 332 1.19 -30.54 8.58
N GLU A 333 0.72 -31.34 7.63
CA GLU A 333 1.37 -31.53 6.33
C GLU A 333 1.36 -30.25 5.49
N LEU A 334 0.23 -29.54 5.43
CA LEU A 334 0.12 -28.23 4.78
C LEU A 334 1.07 -27.22 5.40
N ARG A 335 1.10 -27.17 6.74
CA ARG A 335 2.02 -26.31 7.49
C ARG A 335 3.48 -26.63 7.21
N LYS A 336 3.85 -27.91 7.19
CA LYS A 336 5.21 -28.36 6.85
C LYS A 336 5.61 -27.93 5.45
N SER A 337 4.72 -28.10 4.46
CA SER A 337 4.95 -27.65 3.08
C SER A 337 5.19 -26.14 3.01
N TYR A 338 4.35 -25.34 3.68
CA TYR A 338 4.52 -23.89 3.75
C TYR A 338 5.88 -23.50 4.37
N VAL A 339 6.25 -24.07 5.52
CA VAL A 339 7.54 -23.80 6.19
C VAL A 339 8.72 -24.14 5.27
N ASN A 340 8.67 -25.27 4.56
CA ASN A 340 9.74 -25.66 3.64
C ASN A 340 9.87 -24.67 2.46
N ASN A 341 8.74 -24.24 1.88
CA ASN A 341 8.73 -23.28 0.79
C ASN A 341 9.23 -21.90 1.25
N LEU A 342 8.83 -21.47 2.45
CA LEU A 342 9.32 -20.25 3.08
C LEU A 342 10.85 -20.32 3.26
N GLN A 343 11.37 -21.41 3.84
CA GLN A 343 12.80 -21.60 4.04
C GLN A 343 13.57 -21.58 2.72
N ALA A 344 13.07 -22.26 1.69
CA ALA A 344 13.70 -22.27 0.37
C ALA A 344 13.74 -20.86 -0.26
N ARG A 345 12.65 -20.10 -0.14
CA ARG A 345 12.61 -18.70 -0.60
C ARG A 345 13.61 -17.83 0.15
N LEU A 346 13.62 -17.90 1.49
CA LEU A 346 14.53 -17.10 2.31
C LEU A 346 16.00 -17.45 2.06
N ASN A 347 16.33 -18.72 1.80
CA ASN A 347 17.69 -19.08 1.40
C ASN A 347 18.15 -18.34 0.13
N ASN A 348 17.25 -18.13 -0.83
CA ASN A 348 17.55 -17.42 -2.07
C ASN A 348 17.58 -15.89 -1.91
N GLU A 349 16.88 -15.37 -0.89
CA GLU A 349 16.81 -13.92 -0.59
C GLU A 349 17.89 -13.47 0.39
N MET A 350 18.65 -14.40 0.99
CA MET A 350 19.62 -14.08 2.03
C MET A 350 20.79 -13.27 1.47
N LEU A 351 21.05 -12.13 2.12
CA LEU A 351 22.09 -11.18 1.76
C LEU A 351 23.31 -11.31 2.68
N LYS A 352 24.39 -10.63 2.29
CA LYS A 352 25.57 -10.36 3.12
C LYS A 352 26.06 -8.95 2.83
N GLU A 353 25.30 -7.97 3.30
CA GLU A 353 25.61 -6.55 3.11
C GLU A 353 25.90 -5.88 4.46
N GLN A 354 26.98 -5.11 4.58
CA GLN A 354 27.27 -4.40 5.82
C GLN A 354 26.14 -3.40 6.15
N ALA A 355 25.59 -3.47 7.35
CA ALA A 355 24.58 -2.53 7.81
C ALA A 355 25.20 -1.13 8.01
N PRO A 356 24.62 -0.06 7.44
CA PRO A 356 25.03 1.30 7.73
C PRO A 356 24.85 1.62 9.23
N GLY A 357 25.90 2.17 9.85
CA GLY A 357 25.83 2.64 11.23
C GLY A 357 24.96 3.89 11.36
N PHE A 358 24.32 4.05 12.52
CA PHE A 358 23.58 5.27 12.87
C PHE A 358 23.61 5.48 14.38
N THR A 359 23.34 6.72 14.78
CA THR A 359 23.00 7.12 16.15
C THR A 359 21.75 7.98 16.08
N LEU A 360 20.69 7.55 16.77
CA LEU A 360 19.42 8.25 16.85
C LEU A 360 19.06 8.53 18.31
N THR A 361 18.12 9.43 18.52
CA THR A 361 17.53 9.68 19.84
C THR A 361 16.25 8.86 19.96
N ASP A 362 16.06 8.16 21.08
CA ASP A 362 14.81 7.48 21.39
C ASP A 362 13.73 8.45 21.89
N LEU A 363 12.54 7.95 22.21
CA LEU A 363 11.46 8.79 22.72
C LEU A 363 11.85 9.52 24.01
N ASP A 364 12.64 8.89 24.88
CA ASP A 364 13.00 9.42 26.21
C ASP A 364 14.25 10.33 26.18
N GLY A 365 14.75 10.65 24.98
CA GLY A 365 15.87 11.57 24.79
C GLY A 365 17.24 10.92 24.87
N LYS A 366 17.32 9.59 25.03
CA LYS A 366 18.58 8.85 25.09
C LYS A 366 19.11 8.61 23.67
N LYS A 367 20.42 8.76 23.50
CA LYS A 367 21.11 8.37 22.26
C LYS A 367 21.29 6.85 22.21
N VAL A 368 20.90 6.26 21.10
CA VAL A 368 21.03 4.83 20.80
C VAL A 368 21.76 4.67 19.48
N SER A 369 22.83 3.88 19.46
CA SER A 369 23.60 3.58 18.27
C SER A 369 23.46 2.12 17.87
N LEU A 370 23.48 1.83 16.57
CA LEU A 370 23.42 0.43 16.10
C LEU A 370 24.57 -0.42 16.68
N SER A 371 25.74 0.19 16.89
CA SER A 371 26.92 -0.46 17.49
C SER A 371 26.69 -0.93 18.93
N ASP A 372 25.72 -0.36 19.65
CA ASP A 372 25.40 -0.74 21.04
C ASP A 372 24.85 -2.17 21.12
N TYR A 373 24.42 -2.72 19.98
CA TYR A 373 23.83 -4.05 19.87
C TYR A 373 24.73 -5.06 19.11
N LYS A 374 26.04 -4.79 19.02
CA LYS A 374 27.00 -5.73 18.41
C LYS A 374 26.88 -7.11 19.05
N GLY A 375 26.90 -8.16 18.23
CA GLY A 375 26.73 -9.55 18.69
C GLY A 375 25.28 -10.02 18.82
N LYS A 376 24.29 -9.14 18.58
CA LYS A 376 22.87 -9.50 18.56
C LYS A 376 22.32 -9.52 17.14
N VAL A 377 21.24 -10.27 16.93
CA VAL A 377 20.37 -10.10 15.77
C VAL A 377 19.48 -8.88 15.97
N ILE A 378 19.45 -7.98 15.00
CA ILE A 378 18.63 -6.76 15.05
C ILE A 378 17.51 -6.84 14.03
N VAL A 379 16.29 -6.55 14.47
CA VAL A 379 15.13 -6.32 13.61
C VAL A 379 14.86 -4.82 13.57
N LEU A 380 15.17 -4.17 12.45
CA LEU A 380 14.79 -2.78 12.21
C LEU A 380 13.42 -2.74 11.53
N ASP A 381 12.54 -1.85 11.98
CA ASP A 381 11.23 -1.60 11.37
C ASP A 381 10.99 -0.11 11.15
N PHE A 382 10.97 0.33 9.88
CA PHE A 382 10.77 1.72 9.48
C PHE A 382 9.28 2.03 9.34
N TRP A 383 8.81 3.08 10.02
CA TRP A 383 7.38 3.43 10.06
C TRP A 383 7.11 4.92 10.25
N ALA A 384 5.83 5.31 10.12
CA ALA A 384 5.31 6.66 10.40
C ALA A 384 3.87 6.58 10.92
N THR A 385 3.39 7.58 11.66
CA THR A 385 2.03 7.53 12.25
C THR A 385 0.92 7.57 11.20
N TRP A 386 1.16 8.25 10.07
CA TRP A 386 0.22 8.30 8.95
C TRP A 386 0.19 7.00 8.11
N CYS A 387 1.16 6.10 8.30
CA CYS A 387 1.30 4.89 7.47
C CYS A 387 0.30 3.80 7.88
N GLY A 388 -0.78 3.65 7.11
CA GLY A 388 -1.79 2.60 7.31
C GLY A 388 -1.22 1.18 7.36
N PRO A 389 -0.44 0.73 6.35
CA PRO A 389 0.16 -0.61 6.34
C PRO A 389 1.13 -0.86 7.51
N CYS A 390 1.87 0.16 7.97
CA CYS A 390 2.76 0.03 9.13
C CYS A 390 1.95 -0.32 10.37
N LYS A 391 0.88 0.44 10.64
CA LYS A 391 -0.04 0.22 11.76
C LYS A 391 -0.72 -1.14 11.69
N ALA A 392 -1.04 -1.62 10.47
CA ALA A 392 -1.58 -2.95 10.26
C ALA A 392 -0.57 -4.07 10.60
N SER A 393 0.73 -3.81 10.45
CA SER A 393 1.80 -4.78 10.78
C SER A 393 2.19 -4.84 12.26
N PHE A 394 1.87 -3.81 13.06
CA PHE A 394 2.33 -3.72 14.45
C PHE A 394 1.83 -4.83 15.37
N PRO A 395 0.60 -5.36 15.25
CA PRO A 395 0.22 -6.56 15.99
C PRO A 395 1.17 -7.74 15.75
N ALA A 396 1.57 -7.99 14.49
CA ALA A 396 2.54 -9.03 14.16
C ALA A 396 3.93 -8.74 14.75
N MET A 397 4.38 -7.47 14.67
CA MET A 397 5.68 -7.06 15.24
C MET A 397 5.71 -7.22 16.76
N GLN A 398 4.64 -6.84 17.45
CA GLN A 398 4.49 -7.03 18.89
C GLN A 398 4.48 -8.52 19.24
N MET A 399 3.81 -9.37 18.45
CA MET A 399 3.84 -10.82 18.64
C MET A 399 5.26 -11.39 18.46
N ALA A 400 5.99 -10.97 17.43
CA ALA A 400 7.37 -11.38 17.20
C ALA A 400 8.29 -10.91 18.34
N GLN A 401 8.21 -9.64 18.75
CA GLN A 401 8.97 -9.09 19.87
C GLN A 401 8.67 -9.86 21.17
N ASN A 402 7.41 -10.17 21.46
CA ASN A 402 7.03 -10.96 22.63
C ASN A 402 7.60 -12.38 22.60
N LYS A 403 7.63 -13.02 21.43
CA LYS A 403 8.22 -14.35 21.25
C LYS A 403 9.71 -14.36 21.58
N TYR A 404 10.42 -13.27 21.26
CA TYR A 404 11.86 -13.12 21.49
C TYR A 404 12.21 -12.35 22.77
N ALA A 405 11.23 -11.93 23.58
CA ALA A 405 11.46 -11.07 24.75
C ALA A 405 12.40 -11.68 25.81
N LYS A 406 12.57 -13.01 25.83
CA LYS A 406 13.47 -13.73 26.73
C LYS A 406 14.83 -14.06 26.11
N ASP A 407 15.04 -13.72 24.84
CA ASP A 407 16.30 -13.97 24.14
C ASP A 407 17.16 -12.70 24.15
N PRO A 408 18.22 -12.64 24.96
CA PRO A 408 19.06 -11.43 25.05
C PRO A 408 19.84 -11.13 23.76
N ASN A 409 19.90 -12.09 22.82
CA ASN A 409 20.61 -11.98 21.56
C ASN A 409 19.75 -11.45 20.41
N VAL A 410 18.50 -11.03 20.67
CA VAL A 410 17.61 -10.44 19.67
C VAL A 410 17.13 -9.08 20.15
N GLN A 411 17.20 -8.06 19.30
CA GLN A 411 16.72 -6.71 19.59
C GLN A 411 15.81 -6.21 18.46
N PHE A 412 14.70 -5.60 18.82
CA PHE A 412 13.79 -4.92 17.88
C PHE A 412 13.97 -3.40 18.03
N LEU A 413 14.11 -2.68 16.91
CA LEU A 413 14.21 -1.21 16.88
C LEU A 413 13.23 -0.66 15.84
N PHE A 414 12.35 0.23 16.27
CA PHE A 414 11.31 0.82 15.44
C PHE A 414 11.72 2.23 15.02
N ILE A 415 12.14 2.39 13.77
CA ILE A 415 12.66 3.65 13.23
C ILE A 415 11.48 4.52 12.78
N HIS A 416 11.14 5.54 13.55
CA HIS A 416 10.12 6.50 13.19
C HIS A 416 10.69 7.53 12.20
N THR A 417 10.10 7.62 11.01
CA THR A 417 10.63 8.41 9.89
C THR A 417 9.49 9.00 9.05
N TRP A 418 9.83 9.85 8.07
CA TRP A 418 8.89 10.45 7.10
C TRP A 418 7.62 11.08 7.68
N GLU A 419 7.67 11.49 8.94
CA GLU A 419 6.55 12.18 9.56
C GLU A 419 6.32 13.54 8.89
N ARG A 420 5.06 13.95 8.81
CA ARG A 420 4.63 15.14 8.05
C ARG A 420 4.36 16.34 8.95
N SER A 421 4.15 16.09 10.23
CA SER A 421 3.86 17.11 11.23
C SER A 421 5.12 17.83 11.72
N GLY A 422 4.91 18.91 12.46
CA GLY A 422 6.00 19.65 13.13
C GLY A 422 6.50 18.99 14.42
N ASP A 423 5.77 18.01 14.98
CA ASP A 423 6.09 17.37 16.26
C ASP A 423 6.04 15.83 16.15
N ALA A 424 6.96 15.29 15.35
CA ALA A 424 7.01 13.87 15.06
C ALA A 424 7.26 12.99 16.30
N THR A 425 7.97 13.52 17.31
CA THR A 425 8.29 12.78 18.53
C THR A 425 7.07 12.61 19.42
N ALA A 426 6.26 13.67 19.59
CA ALA A 426 5.01 13.57 20.34
C ALA A 426 4.04 12.60 19.65
N GLU A 427 3.87 12.69 18.34
CA GLU A 427 2.97 11.79 17.59
C GLU A 427 3.37 10.32 17.71
N ALA A 428 4.67 10.02 17.59
CA ALA A 428 5.18 8.66 17.76
C ALA A 428 4.90 8.15 19.19
N ARG A 429 5.17 8.98 20.22
CA ARG A 429 4.95 8.66 21.63
C ARG A 429 3.47 8.40 21.93
N ASP A 430 2.59 9.28 21.46
CA ASP A 430 1.15 9.16 21.65
C ASP A 430 0.63 7.89 21.00
N TYR A 431 1.08 7.59 19.77
CA TYR A 431 0.64 6.42 19.04
C TYR A 431 1.00 5.12 19.76
N VAL A 432 2.27 4.94 20.16
CA VAL A 432 2.70 3.70 20.85
C VAL A 432 2.09 3.57 22.24
N THR A 433 1.91 4.69 22.97
CA THR A 433 1.29 4.69 24.31
C THR A 433 -0.20 4.35 24.22
N GLN A 434 -0.95 4.98 23.32
CA GLN A 434 -2.37 4.74 23.11
C GLN A 434 -2.66 3.28 22.76
N HIS A 435 -1.79 2.66 21.95
CA HIS A 435 -1.94 1.28 21.50
C HIS A 435 -1.22 0.27 22.38
N LYS A 436 -0.55 0.73 23.45
CA LYS A 436 0.18 -0.09 24.44
C LYS A 436 1.27 -0.96 23.84
N TYR A 437 1.96 -0.44 22.82
CA TYR A 437 3.13 -1.10 22.27
C TYR A 437 4.35 -0.80 23.13
N ASN A 438 5.18 -1.81 23.41
CA ASN A 438 6.44 -1.67 24.14
C ASN A 438 7.65 -1.54 23.19
N PHE A 439 7.44 -0.82 22.09
CA PHE A 439 8.42 -0.67 21.03
C PHE A 439 9.55 0.26 21.47
N GLU A 440 10.79 -0.14 21.23
CA GLU A 440 11.93 0.77 21.31
C GLU A 440 11.97 1.63 20.04
N VAL A 441 11.42 2.85 20.15
CA VAL A 441 11.25 3.76 19.02
C VAL A 441 12.43 4.72 18.93
N LEU A 442 13.07 4.76 17.76
CA LEU A 442 14.18 5.67 17.46
C LEU A 442 13.77 6.69 16.40
N MET A 443 14.11 7.96 16.62
CA MET A 443 13.61 9.08 15.82
C MET A 443 14.57 9.46 14.69
N ASP A 444 14.34 8.96 13.48
CA ASP A 444 15.04 9.41 12.26
C ASP A 444 14.38 10.68 11.74
N LEU A 445 14.58 11.81 12.44
CA LEU A 445 13.98 13.10 12.09
C LEU A 445 14.57 13.69 10.81
N ARG A 446 13.80 14.53 10.11
CA ARG A 446 14.31 15.26 8.94
C ARG A 446 15.43 16.20 9.35
N ASP A 447 16.57 16.02 8.72
CA ASP A 447 17.72 16.91 8.86
C ASP A 447 17.36 18.33 8.41
N LYS A 448 17.84 19.33 9.16
CA LYS A 448 17.45 20.73 8.95
C LYS A 448 17.96 21.28 7.62
N ASP A 449 19.11 20.80 7.14
CA ASP A 449 19.76 21.34 5.96
C ASP A 449 19.40 20.54 4.71
N SER A 450 19.63 19.23 4.74
CA SER A 450 19.35 18.33 3.62
C SER A 450 17.87 18.02 3.43
N LYS A 451 17.03 18.30 4.43
CA LYS A 451 15.59 17.97 4.47
C LYS A 451 15.29 16.47 4.30
N LYS A 452 16.28 15.61 4.53
CA LYS A 452 16.19 14.15 4.39
C LYS A 452 16.17 13.47 5.75
N ASN A 453 15.61 12.27 5.79
CA ASN A 453 15.76 11.34 6.89
C ASN A 453 17.04 10.51 6.58
N ASN A 454 18.03 10.62 7.47
CA ASN A 454 19.39 10.15 7.18
C ASN A 454 19.47 8.63 7.19
N VAL A 455 18.80 7.97 8.14
CA VAL A 455 18.82 6.50 8.25
C VAL A 455 18.07 5.89 7.07
N VAL A 456 16.88 6.39 6.74
CA VAL A 456 16.16 6.04 5.49
C VAL A 456 17.07 6.11 4.26
N SER A 457 17.82 7.20 4.12
CA SER A 457 18.69 7.42 2.96
C SER A 457 19.82 6.40 2.92
N SER A 458 20.47 6.13 4.07
CA SER A 458 21.58 5.19 4.17
C SER A 458 21.18 3.73 3.94
N TYR A 459 19.96 3.34 4.36
CA TYR A 459 19.39 2.01 4.17
C TYR A 459 18.67 1.85 2.82
N ASN A 460 18.63 2.91 2.00
CA ASN A 460 17.92 2.94 0.71
C ASN A 460 16.44 2.51 0.84
N VAL A 461 15.76 3.04 1.87
CA VAL A 461 14.34 2.77 2.11
C VAL A 461 13.50 3.53 1.09
N ASN A 462 12.74 2.79 0.27
CA ASN A 462 11.94 3.32 -0.83
C ASN A 462 10.41 3.23 -0.58
N GLY A 463 10.00 2.68 0.56
CA GLY A 463 8.62 2.56 1.00
C GLY A 463 8.55 2.09 2.44
N ILE A 464 7.44 2.36 3.13
CA ILE A 464 7.19 1.88 4.49
C ILE A 464 5.87 1.08 4.57
N PRO A 465 5.77 0.05 5.43
CA PRO A 465 6.81 -0.42 6.34
C PRO A 465 7.99 -1.05 5.61
N ALA A 466 9.20 -0.90 6.15
CA ALA A 466 10.38 -1.60 5.66
C ALA A 466 11.11 -2.27 6.82
N LYS A 467 11.54 -3.51 6.63
CA LYS A 467 12.19 -4.28 7.69
C LYS A 467 13.56 -4.77 7.25
N PHE A 468 14.51 -4.73 8.18
CA PHE A 468 15.87 -5.23 7.97
C PHE A 468 16.23 -6.16 9.11
N ILE A 469 16.77 -7.33 8.76
CA ILE A 469 17.26 -8.31 9.74
C ILE A 469 18.78 -8.33 9.64
N ILE A 470 19.44 -7.90 10.71
CA ILE A 470 20.90 -7.75 10.80
C ILE A 470 21.44 -8.88 11.69
N ASP A 471 22.49 -9.55 11.25
CA ASP A 471 23.15 -10.61 12.02
C ASP A 471 24.11 -10.07 13.10
N PRO A 472 24.61 -10.93 14.02
CA PRO A 472 25.56 -10.54 15.07
C PRO A 472 26.85 -9.86 14.59
N ASN A 473 27.25 -10.10 13.34
CA ASN A 473 28.43 -9.51 12.71
C ASN A 473 28.14 -8.14 12.08
N GLY A 474 26.89 -7.67 12.14
CA GLY A 474 26.47 -6.39 11.58
C GLY A 474 26.14 -6.44 10.09
N ASN A 475 25.86 -7.62 9.52
CA ASN A 475 25.42 -7.74 8.13
C ASN A 475 23.90 -7.82 8.04
N ILE A 476 23.32 -7.03 7.14
CA ILE A 476 21.94 -7.21 6.68
C ILE A 476 21.85 -8.56 5.96
N ARG A 477 20.97 -9.43 6.48
CA ARG A 477 20.66 -10.74 5.91
C ARG A 477 19.34 -10.76 5.15
N PHE A 478 18.39 -9.91 5.54
CA PHE A 478 17.08 -9.81 4.89
C PHE A 478 16.60 -8.37 4.83
N LYS A 479 15.84 -8.06 3.77
CA LYS A 479 15.15 -6.79 3.55
C LYS A 479 13.73 -7.07 3.11
N LEU A 480 12.75 -6.44 3.75
CA LEU A 480 11.32 -6.53 3.38
C LEU A 480 10.76 -5.14 3.16
N THR A 481 9.87 -4.98 2.19
CA THR A 481 9.10 -3.75 1.99
C THR A 481 7.61 -4.11 1.88
N GLY A 482 6.78 -3.40 2.63
CA GLY A 482 5.36 -3.66 2.74
C GLY A 482 5.02 -4.64 3.86
N PHE A 483 3.73 -4.94 3.96
CA PHE A 483 3.16 -5.93 4.85
C PHE A 483 2.06 -6.64 4.08
N ASP A 484 2.15 -7.97 4.01
CA ASP A 484 1.13 -8.81 3.39
C ASP A 484 0.79 -10.00 4.32
N GLY A 485 -0.40 -10.58 4.11
CA GLY A 485 -0.82 -11.77 4.84
C GLY A 485 -1.33 -11.51 6.27
N SER A 486 -1.34 -12.58 7.07
CA SER A 486 -1.80 -12.59 8.46
C SER A 486 -0.67 -12.26 9.43
N ASN A 487 -1.02 -11.92 10.68
CA ASN A 487 -0.01 -11.70 11.73
C ASN A 487 0.83 -12.96 11.96
N GLU A 488 0.21 -14.13 11.88
CA GLU A 488 0.85 -15.43 12.04
C GLU A 488 1.89 -15.68 10.94
N ALA A 489 1.53 -15.41 9.68
CA ALA A 489 2.45 -15.53 8.55
C ALA A 489 3.66 -14.61 8.70
N ALA A 490 3.43 -13.36 9.11
CA ALA A 490 4.50 -12.39 9.33
C ALA A 490 5.41 -12.79 10.51
N VAL A 491 4.85 -13.33 11.60
CA VAL A 491 5.64 -13.84 12.74
C VAL A 491 6.48 -15.05 12.34
N ASP A 492 5.94 -15.95 11.51
CA ASP A 492 6.67 -17.11 11.00
C ASP A 492 7.85 -16.69 10.13
N GLU A 493 7.62 -15.79 9.17
CA GLU A 493 8.65 -15.26 8.30
C GLU A 493 9.75 -14.54 9.10
N LEU A 494 9.37 -13.62 9.98
CA LEU A 494 10.32 -12.92 10.84
C LEU A 494 11.10 -13.87 11.74
N SER A 495 10.44 -14.85 12.36
CA SER A 495 11.11 -15.83 13.22
C SER A 495 12.14 -16.63 12.42
N MET A 496 11.78 -17.10 11.22
CA MET A 496 12.71 -17.86 10.38
C MET A 496 13.92 -17.01 9.97
N MET A 497 13.70 -15.75 9.56
CA MET A 497 14.79 -14.83 9.25
C MET A 497 15.71 -14.57 10.45
N ILE A 498 15.15 -14.37 11.65
CA ILE A 498 15.92 -14.18 12.89
C ILE A 498 16.77 -15.43 13.18
N GLU A 499 16.19 -16.62 13.13
CA GLU A 499 16.92 -17.86 13.37
C GLU A 499 18.00 -18.14 12.30
N MET A 500 17.75 -17.77 11.04
CA MET A 500 18.77 -17.86 9.99
C MET A 500 19.90 -16.85 10.21
N ALA A 501 19.59 -15.62 10.64
CA ALA A 501 20.59 -14.60 10.95
C ALA A 501 21.47 -15.00 12.14
N LYS A 502 20.92 -15.70 13.15
CA LYS A 502 21.71 -16.29 14.25
C LYS A 502 22.70 -17.34 13.77
N LYS A 503 22.28 -18.22 12.85
CA LYS A 503 23.08 -19.35 12.35
C LYS A 503 24.14 -18.94 11.34
N GLY A 504 23.90 -17.88 10.58
CA GLY A 504 24.81 -17.38 9.57
C GLY A 504 25.95 -16.50 10.10
N ALA A 505 26.11 -16.43 11.43
CA ALA A 505 27.14 -15.66 12.14
C ALA A 505 28.49 -16.39 12.17
#